data_AF-A0A2G2VZ50-F1
#
_entry.id   AF-A0A2G2VZ50-F1
#
_cell.length_a   1.000
_cell.length_b   1.000
_cell.length_c   1.000
_cell.angle_alpha   90.00
_cell.angle_beta   90.00
_cell.angle_gamma   90.00
#
_symmetry.space_group_name_H-M   'P 1'
#
loop_
_entity.id
_entity.type
_entity.pdbx_description
1 polymer ?
#
loop_
_entity_poly.entity_id
_entity_poly.type
_entity_poly.pdbx_seq_one_letter_code
_entity_poly.pdbx_strand_id
1 'polypeptide(L)'
;MSQRRHFGPSSEIQKLAKILSTYLDISGFLDQKVRTDWSKIEAYQDKMANPFDVQYVEGIPQQTIGILNCGPFVVAYTEYLRDGLQVPNDGLDAELLHKRYSPLLWKYKKAKAQKSYASNVKDPR
;
A
#
# COMPACT_ATOMS: atom_id res chain seq x y z
N MET A 1 -4.67 -15.77 -29.50
CA MET A 1 -4.57 -16.00 -28.03
C MET A 1 -3.29 -15.33 -27.54
N SER A 2 -3.36 -14.43 -26.55
CA SER A 2 -2.21 -13.65 -26.06
C SER A 2 -1.41 -14.48 -25.04
N GLN A 3 -0.26 -15.00 -25.47
CA GLN A 3 0.65 -15.72 -24.59
C GLN A 3 1.36 -14.72 -23.68
N ARG A 4 0.85 -14.57 -22.45
CA ARG A 4 1.52 -13.78 -21.39
C ARG A 4 2.87 -14.44 -21.11
N ARG A 5 3.94 -13.83 -21.60
CA ARG A 5 5.30 -14.22 -21.23
C ARG A 5 5.53 -13.79 -19.79
N HIS A 6 5.48 -14.75 -18.87
CA HIS A 6 5.93 -14.52 -17.50
C HIS A 6 7.46 -14.43 -17.54
N PHE A 7 7.98 -13.21 -17.57
CA PHE A 7 9.41 -12.96 -17.36
C PHE A 7 9.70 -13.21 -15.87
N GLY A 8 10.49 -14.23 -15.57
CA GLY A 8 11.09 -14.37 -14.24
C GLY A 8 11.94 -13.13 -13.91
N PRO A 9 12.11 -12.78 -12.63
CA PRO A 9 12.95 -11.65 -12.25
C PRO A 9 14.36 -11.85 -12.83
N SER A 10 14.94 -10.79 -13.39
CA SER A 10 16.27 -10.87 -13.97
C SER A 10 17.30 -11.26 -12.90
N SER A 11 18.43 -11.81 -13.35
CA SER A 11 19.50 -12.29 -12.46
C SER A 11 20.02 -11.18 -11.52
N GLU A 12 19.96 -9.93 -11.96
CA GLU A 12 20.32 -8.72 -11.22
C GLU A 12 19.34 -8.45 -10.08
N ILE A 13 18.03 -8.56 -10.33
CA ILE A 13 16.99 -8.38 -9.31
C ILE A 13 17.13 -9.43 -8.21
N GLN A 14 17.40 -10.68 -8.58
CA GLN A 14 17.63 -11.75 -7.62
C GLN A 14 18.88 -11.53 -6.75
N LYS A 15 19.96 -10.98 -7.32
CA LYS A 15 21.18 -10.63 -6.57
C LYS A 15 20.93 -9.46 -5.62
N LEU A 16 20.26 -8.41 -6.07
CA LEU A 16 19.92 -7.25 -5.24
C LEU A 16 19.01 -7.64 -4.07
N ALA A 17 18.00 -8.49 -4.32
CA ALA A 17 17.12 -8.99 -3.27
C ALA A 17 17.89 -9.75 -2.18
N LYS A 18 18.87 -10.58 -2.57
CA LYS A 18 19.75 -11.29 -1.62
C LYS A 18 20.62 -10.34 -0.82
N ILE A 19 21.30 -9.39 -1.47
CA ILE A 19 22.17 -8.41 -0.80
C ILE A 19 21.38 -7.56 0.20
N LEU A 20 20.22 -7.06 -0.22
CA LEU A 20 19.34 -6.27 0.64
C LEU A 20 18.88 -7.08 1.85
N SER A 21 18.43 -8.32 1.64
CA SER A 21 17.99 -9.20 2.72
C SER A 21 19.13 -9.45 3.72
N THR A 22 20.34 -9.76 3.25
CA THR A 22 21.50 -9.99 4.11
C THR A 22 21.93 -8.72 4.86
N TYR A 23 21.88 -7.56 4.21
CA TYR A 23 22.21 -6.29 4.84
C TYR A 23 21.22 -5.92 5.96
N LEU A 24 19.92 -6.11 5.74
CA LEU A 24 18.87 -5.83 6.74
C LEU A 24 18.98 -6.76 7.95
N ASP A 25 19.38 -8.00 7.75
CA ASP A 25 19.63 -8.98 8.81
C ASP A 25 20.87 -8.58 9.63
N ILE A 26 22.01 -8.34 8.98
CA ILE A 26 23.27 -7.95 9.66
C ILE A 26 23.16 -6.61 10.40
N SER A 27 22.43 -5.65 9.82
CA SER A 27 22.22 -4.34 10.45
C SER A 27 21.31 -4.40 11.69
N GLY A 28 20.68 -5.54 11.98
CA GLY A 28 19.70 -5.67 13.05
C GLY A 28 18.46 -4.81 12.81
N PHE A 29 18.20 -4.39 11.57
CA PHE A 29 17.08 -3.51 11.21
C PHE A 29 15.74 -4.14 11.59
N LEU A 30 15.62 -5.47 11.43
CA LEU A 30 14.43 -6.23 11.82
C LEU A 30 14.39 -6.58 13.31
N ASP A 31 15.54 -6.58 13.99
CA ASP A 31 15.67 -6.87 15.42
C ASP A 31 15.35 -5.65 16.28
N GLN A 32 15.48 -4.44 15.72
CA GLN A 32 15.06 -3.19 16.36
C GLN A 32 13.52 -3.08 16.40
N LYS A 33 12.90 -3.92 17.21
CA LYS A 33 11.48 -3.83 17.59
C LYS A 33 11.21 -2.77 18.65
N VAL A 34 12.25 -2.02 19.05
CA VAL A 34 12.10 -0.87 19.95
C VAL A 34 11.27 0.16 19.20
N ARG A 35 10.01 0.28 19.61
CA ARG A 35 9.09 1.29 19.10
C ARG A 35 9.81 2.64 19.16
N THR A 36 9.96 3.30 18.01
CA THR A 36 10.52 4.66 17.96
C THR A 36 9.76 5.51 18.98
N ASP A 37 10.47 5.96 20.01
CA ASP A 37 9.91 6.85 21.01
C ASP A 37 9.84 8.25 20.40
N TRP A 38 8.76 8.48 19.65
CA TRP A 38 8.46 9.75 19.00
C TRP A 38 8.40 10.91 19.99
N SER A 39 8.20 10.67 21.30
CA SER A 39 8.24 11.72 22.33
C SER A 39 9.64 12.31 22.55
N LYS A 40 10.69 11.57 22.18
CA LYS A 40 12.09 12.04 22.26
C LYS A 40 12.53 12.86 21.04
N ILE A 41 11.68 12.95 20.01
CA ILE A 41 11.98 13.72 18.80
C ILE A 41 11.35 15.10 18.95
N GLU A 42 12.19 16.14 19.08
CA GLU A 42 11.78 17.53 19.32
C GLU A 42 10.69 18.01 18.34
N ALA A 43 10.79 17.65 17.06
CA ALA A 43 9.82 17.99 16.00
C ALA A 43 8.41 17.36 16.15
N TYR A 44 8.22 16.45 17.10
CA TYR A 44 6.97 15.73 17.36
C TYR A 44 6.47 15.87 18.80
N GLN A 45 7.19 16.58 19.68
CA GLN A 45 6.81 16.75 21.09
C GLN A 45 5.44 17.43 21.27
N ASP A 46 5.17 18.47 20.47
CA ASP A 46 3.92 19.22 20.45
C ASP A 46 2.76 18.45 19.79
N LYS A 47 3.07 17.56 18.84
CA LYS A 47 2.09 16.75 18.10
C LYS A 47 1.52 15.58 18.90
N MET A 48 2.14 15.23 20.02
CA MET A 48 1.66 14.18 20.93
C MET A 48 0.43 14.60 21.75
N ALA A 49 0.12 15.89 21.84
CA ALA A 49 -0.98 16.41 22.66
C ALA A 49 -2.39 16.14 22.09
N ASN A 50 -2.49 15.71 20.82
CA ASN A 50 -3.76 15.38 20.17
C ASN A 50 -3.70 14.01 19.49
N PRO A 51 -3.60 12.90 20.26
CA PRO A 51 -3.60 11.57 19.70
C PRO A 51 -4.98 11.28 19.09
N PHE A 52 -5.00 10.87 17.82
CA PHE A 52 -6.21 10.27 17.24
C PHE A 52 -6.37 8.84 17.77
N ASP A 53 -7.62 8.42 17.95
CA ASP A 53 -7.91 7.03 18.30
C ASP A 53 -7.49 6.11 17.16
N VAL A 54 -6.53 5.22 17.42
CA VAL A 54 -6.06 4.21 16.48
C VAL A 54 -6.69 2.88 16.83
N GLN A 55 -7.54 2.36 15.95
CA GLN A 55 -8.12 1.04 16.08
C GLN A 55 -7.34 0.03 15.24
N TYR A 56 -6.82 -1.01 15.89
CA TYR A 56 -6.28 -2.17 15.18
C TYR A 56 -7.41 -3.15 14.89
N VAL A 57 -7.54 -3.52 13.62
CA VAL A 57 -8.53 -4.51 13.18
C VAL A 57 -7.77 -5.79 12.82
N GLU A 58 -8.00 -6.84 13.61
CA GLU A 58 -7.44 -8.17 13.39
C GLU A 58 -8.32 -9.01 12.46
N GLY A 59 -7.78 -10.13 11.97
CA GLY A 59 -8.53 -11.07 11.14
C GLY A 59 -8.81 -10.58 9.71
N ILE A 60 -8.24 -9.44 9.32
CA ILE A 60 -8.36 -8.92 7.95
C ILE A 60 -7.67 -9.89 6.98
N PRO A 61 -8.38 -10.39 5.95
CA PRO A 61 -7.75 -11.26 4.97
C PRO A 61 -6.62 -10.56 4.22
N GLN A 62 -5.47 -11.22 4.15
CA GLN A 62 -4.31 -10.71 3.44
C GLN A 62 -4.34 -11.17 1.98
N GLN A 63 -3.75 -10.35 1.10
CA GLN A 63 -3.48 -10.79 -0.27
C GLN A 63 -2.59 -12.05 -0.25
N THR A 64 -2.86 -12.99 -1.15
CA THR A 64 -2.01 -14.18 -1.29
C THR A 64 -0.60 -13.76 -1.73
N ILE A 65 0.42 -14.36 -1.13
CA ILE A 65 1.84 -14.11 -1.46
C ILE A 65 2.06 -14.32 -2.97
N GLY A 66 2.70 -13.34 -3.62
CA GLY A 66 2.97 -13.35 -5.07
C GLY A 66 1.99 -12.54 -5.91
N ILE A 67 0.93 -11.96 -5.32
CA ILE A 67 0.01 -11.04 -5.99
C ILE A 67 0.47 -9.59 -5.79
N LEU A 68 0.71 -8.85 -6.88
CA LEU A 68 1.14 -7.44 -6.87
C LEU A 68 -0.03 -6.43 -6.89
N ASN A 69 -1.20 -6.82 -6.38
CA ASN A 69 -2.44 -6.03 -6.46
C ASN A 69 -2.86 -5.43 -5.11
N CYS A 70 -1.91 -4.94 -4.30
CA CYS A 70 -2.23 -4.38 -2.98
C CYS A 70 -3.17 -3.16 -3.06
N GLY A 71 -3.08 -2.36 -4.12
CA GLY A 71 -3.90 -1.15 -4.32
C GLY A 71 -5.42 -1.45 -4.31
N PRO A 72 -5.95 -2.31 -5.19
CA PRO A 72 -7.35 -2.72 -5.17
C PRO A 72 -7.87 -3.23 -3.82
N PHE A 73 -7.03 -3.95 -3.06
CA PHE A 73 -7.39 -4.42 -1.72
C PHE A 73 -7.55 -3.26 -0.75
N VAL A 74 -6.60 -2.32 -0.72
CA VAL A 74 -6.69 -1.12 0.12
C VAL A 74 -7.94 -0.31 -0.21
N VAL A 75 -8.24 -0.12 -1.50
CA VAL A 75 -9.45 0.61 -1.93
C VAL A 75 -10.72 -0.11 -1.44
N ALA A 76 -10.80 -1.42 -1.60
CA ALA A 76 -11.93 -2.21 -1.11
C ALA A 76 -12.10 -2.05 0.42
N TYR A 77 -11.02 -2.17 1.19
CA TYR A 77 -11.06 -1.96 2.65
C TYR A 77 -11.55 -0.57 3.03
N THR A 78 -11.10 0.46 2.33
CA THR A 78 -11.58 1.82 2.59
C THR A 78 -13.06 2.00 2.25
N GLU A 79 -13.59 1.31 1.24
CA GLU A 79 -15.03 1.29 0.94
C GLU A 79 -15.83 0.63 2.07
N TYR A 80 -15.42 -0.55 2.54
CA TYR A 80 -16.09 -1.24 3.65
C TYR A 80 -16.15 -0.37 4.91
N LEU A 81 -15.02 0.23 5.29
CA LEU A 81 -14.95 1.11 6.47
C LEU A 81 -15.81 2.35 6.31
N ARG A 82 -15.80 2.97 5.12
CA ARG A 82 -16.62 4.14 4.83
C ARG A 82 -18.11 3.84 4.96
N ASP A 83 -18.53 2.68 4.48
CA ASP A 83 -19.93 2.28 4.47
C ASP A 83 -20.37 1.63 5.81
N GLY A 84 -19.46 1.52 6.78
CA GLY A 84 -19.72 0.87 8.08
C GLY A 84 -19.96 -0.63 7.95
N LEU A 85 -19.55 -1.24 6.83
CA LEU A 85 -19.74 -2.65 6.54
C LEU A 85 -18.64 -3.49 7.21
N GLN A 86 -19.02 -4.67 7.68
CA GLN A 86 -18.04 -5.62 8.20
C GLN A 86 -17.17 -6.13 7.05
N VAL A 87 -15.86 -6.11 7.30
CA VAL A 87 -14.88 -6.69 6.39
C VAL A 87 -15.13 -8.20 6.27
N PRO A 88 -15.24 -8.77 5.06
CA PRO A 88 -15.38 -10.21 4.86
C PRO A 88 -14.16 -10.95 5.43
N ASN A 89 -14.39 -12.02 6.19
CA ASN A 89 -13.32 -12.83 6.79
C ASN A 89 -12.79 -13.93 5.85
N ASP A 90 -13.53 -14.21 4.77
CA ASP A 90 -13.28 -15.28 3.79
C ASP A 90 -12.29 -14.89 2.68
N GLY A 91 -11.79 -13.66 2.70
CA GLY A 91 -10.89 -13.15 1.66
C GLY A 91 -11.58 -12.23 0.67
N LEU A 92 -10.87 -11.21 0.21
CA LEU A 92 -11.30 -10.43 -0.93
C LEU A 92 -10.86 -11.13 -2.23
N ASP A 93 -11.81 -11.39 -3.14
CA ASP A 93 -11.50 -11.95 -4.45
C ASP A 93 -10.70 -10.94 -5.30
N ALA A 94 -9.40 -11.19 -5.41
CA ALA A 94 -8.46 -10.36 -6.17
C ALA A 94 -8.89 -10.18 -7.63
N GLU A 95 -9.49 -11.21 -8.25
CA GLU A 95 -9.93 -11.17 -9.64
C GLU A 95 -11.17 -10.27 -9.77
N LEU A 96 -12.13 -10.39 -8.84
CA LEU A 96 -13.32 -9.55 -8.79
C LEU A 96 -12.95 -8.07 -8.57
N LEU A 97 -12.07 -7.79 -7.60
CA LEU A 97 -11.58 -6.44 -7.34
C LEU A 97 -10.87 -5.87 -8.58
N HIS A 98 -10.04 -6.67 -9.25
CA HIS A 98 -9.37 -6.25 -10.47
C HIS A 98 -10.37 -5.95 -11.61
N LYS A 99 -11.41 -6.77 -11.79
CA LYS A 99 -12.48 -6.54 -12.78
C LYS A 99 -13.26 -5.26 -12.49
N ARG A 100 -13.52 -4.96 -11.20
CA ARG A 100 -14.25 -3.76 -10.77
C ARG A 100 -13.43 -2.48 -10.95
N TYR A 101 -12.18 -2.46 -10.48
CA TYR A 101 -11.38 -1.23 -10.43
C TYR A 101 -10.56 -0.93 -11.69
N SER A 102 -10.14 -1.94 -12.46
CA SER A 102 -9.38 -1.72 -13.70
C SER A 102 -10.05 -0.76 -14.68
N PRO A 103 -11.36 -0.90 -15.03
CA PRO A 103 -12.01 0.01 -15.95
C PRO A 103 -12.15 1.43 -15.38
N LEU A 104 -12.36 1.57 -14.06
CA LEU A 104 -12.44 2.86 -13.39
C LEU A 104 -11.09 3.59 -13.44
N LEU A 105 -10.01 2.88 -13.10
CA LEU A 105 -8.65 3.40 -13.15
C LEU A 105 -8.25 3.80 -14.57
N TRP A 106 -8.66 3.01 -15.56
CA TRP A 106 -8.41 3.33 -16.97
C TRP A 106 -9.15 4.60 -17.42
N LYS A 107 -10.43 4.74 -17.07
CA LYS A 107 -11.21 5.95 -17.35
C LYS A 107 -10.59 7.18 -16.70
N TYR A 108 -10.19 7.08 -15.43
CA TYR A 108 -9.53 8.18 -14.72
C TYR A 108 -8.22 8.57 -15.40
N LYS A 109 -7.35 7.60 -15.74
CA LYS A 109 -6.08 7.86 -16.43
C LYS A 109 -6.29 8.56 -17.77
N LYS A 110 -7.29 8.13 -18.57
CA LYS A 110 -7.66 8.80 -19.82
C LYS A 110 -8.11 10.24 -19.60
N ALA A 111 -9.02 10.46 -18.66
CA ALA A 111 -9.51 11.80 -18.34
C ALA A 111 -8.39 12.72 -17.82
N LYS A 112 -7.49 12.18 -16.99
CA LYS A 112 -6.32 12.91 -16.47
C LYS A 112 -5.31 13.24 -17.56
N ALA A 113 -5.11 12.37 -18.55
CA ALA A 113 -4.23 12.64 -19.68
C ALA A 113 -4.81 13.70 -20.65
N GLN A 114 -6.14 13.78 -20.76
CA GLN A 114 -6.82 14.78 -21.58
C GLN A 114 -6.87 16.18 -20.93
N LYS A 115 -6.91 16.26 -19.60
CA LYS A 115 -6.72 17.52 -18.88
C LYS A 115 -5.22 17.82 -18.83
N SER A 116 -4.77 18.91 -19.45
CA SER A 116 -3.40 19.39 -19.23
C SER A 116 -3.16 19.57 -17.73
N TYR A 117 -1.94 19.24 -17.26
CA TYR A 117 -1.52 19.48 -15.88
C TYR A 117 -1.37 20.99 -15.63
N ALA A 118 -2.48 21.70 -15.56
CA ALA A 118 -2.54 23.07 -15.05
C ALA A 118 -3.14 23.01 -13.64
N SER A 119 -2.37 22.52 -12.67
CA SER A 119 -2.71 22.74 -11.26
C SER A 119 -2.28 24.15 -10.88
N ASN A 120 -3.22 25.10 -10.89
CA ASN A 120 -3.03 26.45 -10.31
C ASN A 120 -3.00 26.42 -8.77
N VAL A 121 -2.57 25.30 -8.17
CA VAL A 121 -2.45 25.17 -6.73
C VAL A 121 -1.15 25.85 -6.35
N LYS A 122 -1.24 27.11 -5.93
CA LYS A 122 -0.14 27.74 -5.18
C LYS A 122 -0.06 27.03 -3.83
N ASP A 123 1.16 26.73 -3.39
CA ASP A 123 1.39 26.16 -2.06
C ASP A 123 0.71 27.03 -0.98
N PRO A 124 0.06 26.41 0.01
CA PRO A 124 -0.38 27.13 1.20
C PRO A 124 0.85 27.72 1.90
N ARG A 125 0.75 28.99 2.29
CA ARG A 125 1.77 29.66 3.13
C ARG A 125 1.83 29.07 4.52
#